data_AF-A0A9N9EHC9-F1
#
_entry.id   AF-A0A9N9EHC9-F1
#
_cell.length_a   1.000
_cell.length_b   1.000
_cell.length_c   1.000
_cell.angle_alpha   90.00
_cell.angle_beta   90.00
_cell.angle_gamma   90.00
#
_symmetry.space_group_name_H-M   'P 1'
#
loop_
_entity.id
_entity.type
_entity.pdbx_description
1 polymer ?
#
loop_
_entity_poly.entity_id
_entity_poly.type
_entity_poly.pdbx_seq_one_letter_code
_entity_poly.pdbx_strand_id
1 'polypeptide(L)'
;ISKADQPASSASSFSHVLVYPNTLNISKLSTMGRKPQSGDVLEYRIPSSYLTFNQASTKQIWGVGIYTYDSDIVKAIAHSGIYRLKQTPPDNDLSVKIRYSPGLNLYCGAISNSFKSDEHKQCSLSYVIESVSTIPKGSANA
;
A
#
# COMPACT_ATOMS: atom_id res chain seq x y z
N ILE A 1 18.98 -41.30 0.75
CA ILE A 1 19.21 -39.91 0.29
C ILE A 1 18.05 -39.09 0.83
N SER A 2 18.30 -38.47 1.98
CA SER A 2 17.30 -37.72 2.72
C SER A 2 17.35 -36.28 2.26
N LYS A 3 16.27 -35.77 1.68
CA LYS A 3 15.94 -34.34 1.80
C LYS A 3 14.44 -34.23 1.97
N ALA A 4 14.11 -33.82 3.19
CA ALA A 4 12.79 -33.62 3.73
C ALA A 4 11.90 -32.78 2.80
N ASP A 5 10.64 -33.21 2.73
CA ASP A 5 9.45 -32.36 2.71
C ASP A 5 9.77 -30.93 3.15
N GLN A 6 9.72 -29.99 2.21
CA GLN A 6 9.50 -28.60 2.54
C GLN A 6 8.04 -28.53 3.01
N PRO A 7 7.72 -28.29 4.29
CA PRO A 7 6.36 -27.92 4.62
C PRO A 7 6.08 -26.62 3.86
N ALA A 8 5.06 -26.63 3.01
CA ALA A 8 4.49 -25.43 2.44
C ALA A 8 4.37 -24.40 3.57
N SER A 9 5.20 -23.35 3.52
CA SER A 9 5.22 -22.30 4.52
C SER A 9 3.79 -21.86 4.76
N SER A 10 3.27 -22.28 5.92
CA SER A 10 2.00 -21.85 6.45
C SER A 10 1.92 -20.35 6.20
N ALA A 11 0.94 -19.95 5.39
CA ALA A 11 0.64 -18.55 5.15
C ALA A 11 0.34 -17.92 6.51
N SER A 12 1.38 -17.40 7.16
CA SER A 12 1.24 -16.62 8.38
C SER A 12 0.53 -15.35 7.98
N SER A 13 -0.80 -15.41 8.01
CA SER A 13 -1.72 -14.30 7.84
C SER A 13 -1.46 -13.30 8.95
N PHE A 14 -0.46 -12.44 8.74
CA PHE A 14 -0.09 -11.36 9.64
C PHE A 14 -1.04 -10.19 9.39
N SER A 15 -2.26 -10.28 9.91
CA SER A 15 -3.22 -9.18 9.86
C SER A 15 -2.91 -8.17 10.96
N HIS A 16 -1.96 -7.26 10.71
CA HIS A 16 -1.74 -6.09 11.57
C HIS A 16 -2.26 -4.84 10.86
N VAL A 17 -3.12 -4.07 11.53
CA VAL A 17 -3.64 -2.81 10.99
C VAL A 17 -2.65 -1.69 11.31
N LEU A 18 -2.05 -1.12 10.28
CA LEU A 18 -1.07 -0.04 10.37
C LEU A 18 -1.74 1.32 10.16
N VAL A 19 -1.33 2.36 10.88
CA VAL A 19 -1.88 3.72 10.72
C VAL A 19 -0.95 4.60 9.89
N TYR A 20 -1.45 5.09 8.75
CA TYR A 20 -0.77 6.05 7.87
C TYR A 20 -0.59 7.43 8.55
N PRO A 21 0.52 8.18 8.36
CA PRO A 21 1.63 8.00 7.42
C PRO A 21 2.85 7.33 8.06
N ASN A 22 2.78 6.97 9.33
CA ASN A 22 3.93 6.54 10.14
C ASN A 22 4.52 5.19 9.69
N THR A 23 3.94 4.54 8.70
CA THR A 23 4.29 3.19 8.22
C THR A 23 4.75 3.13 6.76
N LEU A 24 4.90 4.28 6.08
CA LEU A 24 5.56 4.35 4.77
C LEU A 24 7.09 4.30 4.87
N ASN A 25 7.65 4.37 6.07
CA ASN A 25 9.09 4.24 6.28
C ASN A 25 9.41 2.83 6.79
N ILE A 26 10.16 2.05 6.01
CA ILE A 26 10.55 0.67 6.36
C ILE A 26 11.30 0.61 7.69
N SER A 27 12.03 1.67 8.05
CA SER A 27 12.65 1.77 9.38
C SER A 27 11.63 1.73 10.52
N LYS A 28 10.39 2.19 10.31
CA LYS A 28 9.29 2.09 11.29
C LYS A 28 8.47 0.80 11.15
N LEU A 29 8.38 0.19 9.96
CA LEU A 29 7.88 -1.19 9.79
C LEU A 29 8.77 -2.22 10.48
N SER A 30 10.03 -1.88 10.79
CA SER A 30 10.92 -2.72 11.62
C SER A 30 10.38 -2.96 13.04
N THR A 31 9.41 -2.15 13.52
CA THR A 31 8.66 -2.43 14.74
C THR A 31 7.90 -3.77 14.65
N MET A 32 7.63 -4.28 13.44
CA MET A 32 7.10 -5.63 13.19
C MET A 32 8.18 -6.73 13.18
N GLY A 33 9.43 -6.40 13.51
CA GLY A 33 10.55 -7.35 13.62
C GLY A 33 11.15 -7.84 12.30
N ARG A 34 10.56 -7.51 11.14
CA ARG A 34 11.11 -7.84 9.81
C ARG A 34 10.60 -6.90 8.70
N LYS A 35 11.37 -6.78 7.61
CA LYS A 35 10.95 -6.10 6.36
C LYS A 35 9.85 -6.94 5.68
N PRO A 36 8.81 -6.32 5.08
CA PRO A 36 7.80 -7.06 4.31
C PRO A 36 8.43 -7.89 3.19
N GLN A 37 7.91 -9.09 2.99
CA GLN A 37 8.33 -10.05 1.97
C GLN A 37 7.24 -10.23 0.92
N SER A 38 7.62 -10.74 -0.25
CA SER A 38 6.65 -11.13 -1.27
C SER A 38 5.66 -12.15 -0.70
N GLY A 39 4.37 -11.89 -0.86
CA GLY A 39 3.28 -12.68 -0.31
C GLY A 39 2.70 -12.15 1.00
N ASP A 40 3.40 -11.24 1.69
CA ASP A 40 2.84 -10.59 2.88
C ASP A 40 1.64 -9.70 2.49
N VAL A 41 0.59 -9.73 3.31
CA VAL A 41 -0.59 -8.87 3.16
C VAL A 41 -0.67 -7.98 4.38
N LEU A 42 -0.74 -6.67 4.15
CA LEU A 42 -0.86 -5.67 5.22
C LEU A 42 -2.11 -4.82 5.00
N GLU A 43 -2.72 -4.43 6.10
CA GLU A 43 -3.88 -3.54 6.08
C GLU A 43 -3.50 -2.19 6.69
N TYR A 44 -3.81 -1.11 5.98
CA TYR A 44 -3.50 0.25 6.36
C TYR A 44 -4.79 1.00 6.63
N ARG A 45 -4.96 1.50 7.84
CA ARG A 45 -5.94 2.53 8.14
C ARG A 45 -5.36 3.89 7.77
N ILE A 46 -6.02 4.56 6.84
CA ILE A 46 -5.67 5.89 6.34
C ILE A 46 -6.64 6.90 6.95
N PRO A 47 -6.18 7.76 7.88
CA PRO A 47 -7.01 8.80 8.47
C PRO A 47 -7.53 9.77 7.40
N SER A 48 -8.75 10.26 7.59
CA SER A 48 -9.40 11.12 6.59
C SER A 48 -8.63 12.40 6.27
N SER A 49 -7.82 12.91 7.20
CA SER A 49 -6.94 14.06 7.03
C SER A 49 -5.93 13.90 5.88
N TYR A 50 -5.56 12.67 5.54
CA TYR A 50 -4.65 12.36 4.44
C TYR A 50 -5.35 12.08 3.12
N LEU A 51 -6.68 11.91 3.12
CA LEU A 51 -7.48 11.57 1.94
C LEU A 51 -7.86 12.80 1.12
N THR A 52 -6.89 13.69 0.88
CA THR A 52 -7.09 14.89 0.07
C THR A 52 -6.18 14.92 -1.16
N PHE A 53 -6.68 15.57 -2.21
CA PHE A 53 -5.95 15.73 -3.46
C PHE A 53 -4.59 16.40 -3.23
N ASN A 54 -4.56 17.48 -2.45
CA ASN A 54 -3.33 18.23 -2.20
C ASN A 54 -2.27 17.39 -1.46
N GLN A 55 -2.69 16.57 -0.50
CA GLN A 55 -1.77 15.66 0.19
C GLN A 55 -1.14 14.67 -0.80
N ALA A 56 -1.96 14.00 -1.61
CA ALA A 56 -1.48 13.01 -2.57
C ALA A 56 -0.65 13.62 -3.71
N SER A 57 -0.96 14.84 -4.17
CA SER A 57 -0.27 15.48 -5.29
C SER A 57 1.21 15.75 -5.03
N THR A 58 1.59 15.92 -3.76
CA THR A 58 3.00 16.11 -3.35
C THR A 58 3.80 14.82 -3.25
N LYS A 59 3.15 13.65 -3.37
CA LYS A 59 3.77 12.34 -3.17
C LYS A 59 4.30 11.76 -4.47
N GLN A 60 5.19 10.79 -4.36
CA GLN A 60 5.74 10.06 -5.50
C GLN A 60 5.23 8.62 -5.51
N ILE A 61 5.00 8.12 -6.70
CA ILE A 61 4.64 6.73 -6.98
C ILE A 61 5.33 6.32 -8.27
N TRP A 62 5.64 5.04 -8.38
CA TRP A 62 6.24 4.45 -9.57
C TRP A 62 5.46 3.21 -9.99
N GLY A 63 5.15 3.13 -11.28
CA GLY A 63 4.36 2.04 -11.85
C GLY A 63 2.87 2.36 -12.02
N VAL A 64 2.15 1.37 -12.56
CA VAL A 64 0.71 1.41 -12.86
C VAL A 64 0.10 0.08 -12.45
N GLY A 65 -0.81 0.09 -11.48
CA GLY A 65 -1.45 -1.13 -10.93
C GLY A 65 -0.54 -1.91 -9.98
N ILE A 66 0.68 -2.22 -10.41
CA ILE A 66 1.77 -2.73 -9.56
C ILE A 66 2.70 -1.56 -9.26
N TYR A 67 2.85 -1.25 -7.98
CA TYR A 67 3.64 -0.12 -7.51
C TYR A 67 4.90 -0.59 -6.80
N THR A 68 5.96 0.19 -6.90
CA THR A 68 7.19 -0.06 -6.13
C THR A 68 6.90 0.05 -4.63
N TYR A 69 7.65 -0.67 -3.80
CA TYR A 69 7.39 -0.73 -2.36
C TYR A 69 7.46 0.62 -1.62
N ASP A 70 8.16 1.60 -2.19
CA ASP A 70 8.37 2.96 -1.70
C ASP A 70 7.36 3.98 -2.24
N SER A 71 6.44 3.54 -3.10
CA SER A 71 5.34 4.36 -3.59
C SER A 71 4.36 4.71 -2.46
N ASP A 72 3.82 5.93 -2.51
CA ASP A 72 2.79 6.37 -1.58
C ASP A 72 1.43 5.68 -1.82
N ILE A 73 0.88 5.07 -0.77
CA ILE A 73 -0.37 4.30 -0.84
C ILE A 73 -1.56 5.20 -1.21
N VAL A 74 -1.66 6.41 -0.65
CA VAL A 74 -2.80 7.33 -0.91
C VAL A 74 -2.79 7.80 -2.36
N LYS A 75 -1.61 8.13 -2.89
CA LYS A 75 -1.48 8.49 -4.31
C LYS A 75 -1.72 7.28 -5.21
N ALA A 76 -1.28 6.09 -4.84
CA ALA A 76 -1.49 4.86 -5.62
C ALA A 76 -2.98 4.46 -5.72
N ILE A 77 -3.75 4.53 -4.61
CA ILE A 77 -5.21 4.26 -4.65
C ILE A 77 -5.94 5.26 -5.55
N ALA A 78 -5.50 6.52 -5.58
CA ALA A 78 -6.09 7.53 -6.43
C ALA A 78 -5.69 7.39 -7.89
N HIS A 79 -4.41 7.14 -8.14
CA HIS A 79 -3.85 6.88 -9.47
C HIS A 79 -4.50 5.66 -10.14
N SER A 80 -4.74 4.59 -9.37
CA SER A 80 -5.45 3.40 -9.86
C SER A 80 -6.94 3.63 -10.15
N GLY A 81 -7.52 4.73 -9.67
CA GLY A 81 -8.94 5.05 -9.82
C GLY A 81 -9.84 4.35 -8.80
N ILE A 82 -9.29 3.56 -7.87
CA ILE A 82 -10.06 2.87 -6.82
C ILE A 82 -10.73 3.88 -5.88
N TYR A 83 -10.03 4.99 -5.55
CA TYR A 83 -10.56 6.03 -4.67
C TYR A 83 -10.36 7.44 -5.24
N ARG A 84 -11.43 8.20 -5.37
CA ARG A 84 -11.37 9.59 -5.85
C ARG A 84 -11.15 10.56 -4.70
N LEU A 85 -9.94 11.13 -4.64
CA LEU A 85 -9.61 12.16 -3.66
C LEU A 85 -10.33 13.48 -3.94
N LYS A 86 -10.65 14.21 -2.87
CA LYS A 86 -11.29 15.53 -2.91
C LYS A 86 -10.36 16.60 -2.34
N GLN A 87 -10.70 17.87 -2.52
CA GLN A 87 -9.93 18.98 -1.91
C GLN A 87 -10.06 18.99 -0.38
N THR A 88 -11.23 18.63 0.13
CA THR A 88 -11.51 18.56 1.57
C THR A 88 -11.44 17.11 2.07
N PRO A 89 -11.01 16.89 3.33
CA PRO A 89 -11.06 15.58 3.97
C PRO A 89 -12.49 15.03 4.00
N PRO A 90 -12.69 13.72 3.73
CA PRO A 90 -13.97 13.07 3.94
C PRO A 90 -14.27 12.83 5.43
N ASP A 91 -15.51 12.46 5.74
CA ASP A 91 -15.98 12.13 7.09
C ASP A 91 -15.74 10.66 7.49
N ASN A 92 -14.92 9.95 6.72
CA ASN A 92 -14.56 8.57 6.96
C ASN A 92 -13.05 8.37 6.76
N ASP A 93 -12.50 7.39 7.46
CA ASP A 93 -11.18 6.86 7.16
C ASP A 93 -11.29 5.83 6.02
N LEU A 94 -10.15 5.37 5.50
CA LEU A 94 -10.11 4.21 4.61
C LEU A 94 -9.32 3.07 5.26
N SER A 95 -9.80 1.84 5.07
CA SER A 95 -8.98 0.64 5.23
C SER A 95 -8.47 0.22 3.85
N VAL A 96 -7.17 0.07 3.70
CA VAL A 96 -6.53 -0.32 2.45
C VAL A 96 -5.72 -1.57 2.69
N LYS A 97 -6.13 -2.67 2.07
CA LYS A 97 -5.37 -3.92 2.07
C LYS A 97 -4.46 -3.96 0.86
N ILE A 98 -3.17 -4.14 1.11
CA ILE A 98 -2.16 -4.31 0.07
C ILE A 98 -1.49 -5.68 0.21
N ARG A 99 -1.10 -6.24 -0.92
CA ARG A 99 -0.30 -7.46 -0.98
C ARG A 99 1.05 -7.13 -1.57
N TYR A 100 2.11 -7.54 -0.89
CA TYR A 100 3.45 -7.45 -1.43
C TYR A 100 3.70 -8.56 -2.46
N SER A 101 4.41 -8.21 -3.52
CA SER A 101 4.78 -9.12 -4.61
C SER A 101 6.26 -8.94 -4.96
N PRO A 102 6.86 -9.88 -5.71
CA PRO A 102 8.22 -9.71 -6.19
C PRO A 102 8.32 -8.45 -7.03
N GLY A 103 9.44 -7.74 -6.91
CA GLY A 103 9.66 -6.56 -7.75
C GLY A 103 9.79 -6.90 -9.24
N LEU A 104 9.48 -5.93 -10.07
CA LEU A 104 9.59 -5.99 -11.53
C LEU A 104 10.94 -5.42 -11.96
N ASN A 105 11.39 -5.85 -13.14
CA ASN A 105 12.59 -5.30 -13.77
C ASN A 105 12.37 -3.86 -14.29
N LEU A 106 11.13 -3.49 -14.60
CA LEU A 106 10.76 -2.17 -15.10
C LEU A 106 9.34 -1.80 -14.65
N TYR A 107 9.17 -0.56 -14.23
CA TYR A 107 7.89 0.08 -13.95
C TYR A 107 7.71 1.22 -14.92
N CYS A 108 6.66 1.17 -15.74
CA CYS A 108 6.30 2.27 -16.62
C CYS A 108 5.62 3.38 -15.80
N GLY A 109 5.99 4.63 -16.06
CA GLY A 109 5.25 5.79 -15.57
C GLY A 109 4.06 6.12 -16.46
N ALA A 110 2.97 6.61 -15.87
CA ALA A 110 1.81 7.09 -16.61
C ALA A 110 1.13 8.24 -15.85
N ILE A 111 0.30 9.00 -16.56
CA ILE A 111 -0.64 9.92 -15.93
C ILE A 111 -2.01 9.25 -15.96
N SER A 112 -2.59 9.05 -14.77
CA SER A 112 -3.91 8.46 -14.60
C SER A 112 -4.65 9.15 -13.46
N ASN A 113 -5.95 9.41 -13.63
CA ASN A 113 -6.80 10.03 -12.61
C ASN A 113 -6.24 11.34 -12.03
N SER A 114 -5.62 12.16 -12.89
CA SER A 114 -4.93 13.41 -12.53
C SER A 114 -3.69 13.26 -11.66
N PHE A 115 -3.20 12.04 -11.43
CA PHE A 115 -1.93 11.77 -10.75
C PHE A 115 -0.91 11.24 -11.75
N LYS A 116 0.34 11.67 -11.59
CA LYS A 116 1.48 11.15 -12.35
C LYS A 116 2.19 10.07 -11.53
N SER A 117 2.44 8.92 -12.14
CA SER A 117 3.47 7.98 -11.73
C SER A 117 4.72 8.13 -12.59
N ASP A 118 5.87 7.97 -11.96
CA ASP A 118 7.16 8.02 -12.64
C ASP A 118 7.61 6.60 -13.02
N GLU A 119 8.53 6.52 -13.97
CA GLU A 119 9.18 5.25 -14.30
C GLU A 119 10.25 4.90 -13.28
N HIS A 120 10.43 3.61 -13.02
CA HIS A 120 11.49 3.13 -12.14
C HIS A 120 12.10 1.85 -12.71
N LYS A 121 13.42 1.71 -12.58
CA LYS A 121 14.13 0.49 -12.96
C LYS A 121 14.25 -0.42 -11.75
N GLN A 122 14.05 -1.72 -11.95
CA GLN A 122 14.34 -2.80 -11.02
C GLN A 122 14.17 -2.48 -9.53
N CYS A 123 13.04 -2.87 -8.97
CA CYS A 123 12.86 -2.91 -7.51
C CYS A 123 12.95 -4.35 -7.02
N SER A 124 13.36 -4.53 -5.76
CA SER A 124 13.36 -5.86 -5.12
C SER A 124 11.98 -6.28 -4.61
N LEU A 125 11.08 -5.32 -4.42
CA LEU A 125 9.75 -5.54 -3.85
C LEU A 125 8.72 -4.60 -4.47
N SER A 126 7.50 -5.09 -4.63
CA SER A 126 6.33 -4.34 -5.07
C SER A 126 5.17 -4.55 -4.15
N TYR A 127 4.13 -3.73 -4.33
CA TYR A 127 2.82 -4.03 -3.81
C TYR A 127 1.74 -3.83 -4.85
N VAL A 128 0.63 -4.51 -4.61
CA VAL A 128 -0.64 -4.32 -5.31
C VAL A 128 -1.71 -3.99 -4.28
N ILE A 129 -2.66 -3.15 -4.66
CA ILE A 129 -3.82 -2.84 -3.84
C ILE A 129 -4.84 -3.97 -4.06
N GLU A 130 -5.19 -4.67 -2.98
CA GLU A 130 -6.17 -5.77 -3.05
C GLU A 130 -7.59 -5.26 -2.87
N SER A 131 -7.81 -4.42 -1.86
CA SER A 131 -9.13 -3.90 -1.53
C SER A 131 -9.04 -2.60 -0.78
N VAL A 132 -10.03 -1.74 -0.99
CA VAL A 132 -10.23 -0.48 -0.25
C VAL A 132 -11.65 -0.46 0.29
N SER A 133 -11.81 -0.17 1.58
CA SER A 133 -13.11 -0.02 2.24
C SER A 133 -13.14 1.27 3.05
N THR A 134 -14.34 1.83 3.24
CA THR A 134 -14.54 3.03 4.07
C THR A 134 -14.78 2.63 5.52
N ILE A 135 -14.17 3.37 6.45
CA ILE A 135 -14.37 3.21 7.89
C ILE A 135 -15.09 4.46 8.39
N PRO A 136 -16.37 4.37 8.82
CA PRO A 136 -17.11 5.49 9.35
C PRO A 136 -16.41 6.09 10.58
N LYS A 137 -16.32 7.43 10.67
CA LYS A 137 -15.91 8.08 11.92
C LYS A 137 -16.97 7.80 12.98
N GLY A 138 -16.64 6.97 13.97
CA GLY A 138 -17.56 6.60 15.06
C GLY A 138 -17.82 5.11 15.21
N SER A 139 -17.35 4.26 14.29
CA SER A 139 -17.29 2.81 14.51
C SER A 139 -16.16 2.47 15.49
N ALA A 140 -16.36 2.81 16.77
CA ALA A 140 -15.68 2.10 17.84
C ALA A 140 -16.10 0.63 17.70
N ASN A 141 -15.13 -0.28 17.61
CA ASN A 141 -15.39 -1.71 17.75
C ASN A 141 -16.01 -1.89 19.15
N ALA A 142 -17.33 -2.14 19.19
CA ALA A 142 -18.01 -2.62 20.37
C ALA A 142 -17.74 -4.12 20.54
#